data_AF-A0A9X5FD04-F1
#
_entry.id   AF-A0A9X5FD04-F1
#
_cell.length_a   1.000
_cell.length_b   1.000
_cell.length_c   1.000
_cell.angle_alpha   90.00
_cell.angle_beta   90.00
_cell.angle_gamma   90.00
#
_symmetry.space_group_name_H-M   'P 1'
#
loop_
_entity.id
_entity.type
_entity.pdbx_description
1 polymer ?
#
loop_
_entity_poly.entity_id
_entity_poly.type
_entity_poly.pdbx_seq_one_letter_code
_entity_poly.pdbx_strand_id
1 'polypeptide(L)'
;MDLVLAVVVAAGLLAAVVPWRGLETGRRLPLVAAPGCSDVAGGEPAAEQAEEVDLGVVLELLAVALRAGTSLPRAIRVTGQAVAGADGARLARAGTALELGASWDEAWHGLADTGARARPRLGRRRTADDRVVALVRDCLRPAWVDGAAPGPLLHAAEARLAHDDATAAQVAAERLGVRLVVPLGTCLLPAFILMGLVPVVVALGQGLL
;
A
#
# COMPACT_ATOMS: atom_id res chain seq x y z
N MET A 1 3.15 18.07 56.80
CA MET A 1 4.04 17.53 55.74
C MET A 1 3.46 16.27 55.09
N ASP A 2 2.77 15.43 55.87
CA ASP A 2 2.15 14.18 55.38
C ASP A 2 1.09 14.37 54.29
N LEU A 3 0.36 15.49 54.34
CA LEU A 3 -0.74 15.76 53.41
C LEU A 3 -0.25 16.13 52.00
N VAL A 4 0.87 16.85 51.90
CA VAL A 4 1.48 17.22 50.60
C VAL A 4 2.15 16.00 49.98
N LEU A 5 2.86 15.20 50.79
CA LEU A 5 3.48 13.95 50.34
C LEU A 5 2.41 12.95 49.88
N ALA A 6 1.32 12.80 50.64
CA ALA A 6 0.20 11.93 50.28
C ALA A 6 -0.51 12.38 49.00
N VAL A 7 -0.68 13.69 48.77
CA VAL A 7 -1.30 14.23 47.54
C VAL A 7 -0.40 14.00 46.33
N VAL A 8 0.91 14.19 46.44
CA VAL A 8 1.86 13.96 45.34
C VAL A 8 1.94 12.48 44.99
N VAL A 9 2.00 11.59 46.00
CA VAL A 9 1.99 10.14 45.80
C VAL A 9 0.65 9.66 45.21
N ALA A 10 -0.48 10.17 45.72
CA ALA A 10 -1.80 9.81 45.20
C ALA A 10 -2.02 10.32 43.77
N ALA A 11 -1.54 11.52 43.42
CA ALA A 11 -1.61 12.05 42.06
C ALA A 11 -0.71 11.26 41.08
N GLY A 12 0.48 10.84 41.52
CA GLY A 12 1.36 9.97 40.74
C GLY A 12 0.77 8.57 40.49
N LEU A 13 0.14 7.98 41.51
CA LEU A 13 -0.57 6.70 41.39
C LEU A 13 -1.82 6.83 40.49
N LEU A 14 -2.58 7.91 40.58
CA LEU A 14 -3.73 8.16 39.70
C LEU A 14 -3.30 8.37 38.24
N ALA A 15 -2.22 9.12 37.99
CA ALA A 15 -1.68 9.31 36.65
C ALA A 15 -1.14 8.02 36.02
N ALA A 16 -0.67 7.06 36.83
CA ALA A 16 -0.22 5.75 36.36
C ALA A 16 -1.37 4.80 35.98
N VAL A 17 -2.56 4.95 36.58
CA VAL A 17 -3.71 4.04 36.35
C VAL A 17 -4.65 4.52 35.25
N VAL A 18 -4.75 5.83 35.00
CA VAL A 18 -5.61 6.43 33.96
C VAL A 18 -5.29 5.97 32.52
N PRO A 19 -4.01 5.85 32.07
CA PRO A 19 -3.73 5.44 30.71
C PRO A 19 -4.06 3.96 30.43
N TRP A 20 -4.19 3.12 31.47
CA TRP A 20 -4.50 1.70 31.32
C TRP A 20 -5.98 1.45 30.99
N ARG A 21 -6.90 2.31 31.46
CA ARG A 21 -8.34 2.16 31.18
C ARG A 21 -8.73 2.43 29.72
N GLY A 22 -7.88 3.10 28.94
CA GLY A 22 -8.10 3.33 27.51
C GLY A 22 -7.63 2.20 26.60
N LEU A 23 -6.79 1.29 27.11
CA LEU A 23 -6.18 0.21 26.31
C LEU A 23 -6.96 -1.12 26.39
N GLU A 24 -7.76 -1.33 27.45
CA GLU A 24 -8.58 -2.54 27.61
C GLU A 24 -9.83 -2.54 26.72
N THR A 25 -10.23 -1.40 26.16
CA THR A 25 -11.27 -1.33 25.14
C THR A 25 -10.69 -1.82 23.81
N GLY A 26 -10.57 -3.13 23.72
CA GLY A 26 -9.98 -3.88 22.62
C GLY A 26 -10.48 -3.45 21.26
N ARG A 27 -9.79 -2.50 20.65
CA ARG A 27 -9.76 -2.40 19.21
C ARG A 27 -8.90 -3.56 18.78
N ARG A 28 -9.53 -4.71 18.51
CA ARG A 28 -8.95 -5.78 17.72
C ARG A 28 -8.41 -5.09 16.47
N LEU A 29 -7.12 -4.79 16.48
CA LEU A 29 -6.45 -4.29 15.31
C LEU A 29 -6.58 -5.45 14.34
N PRO A 30 -7.31 -5.30 13.22
CA PRO A 30 -7.17 -6.29 12.16
C PRO A 30 -5.67 -6.37 11.95
N LEU A 31 -5.13 -7.58 12.13
CA LEU A 31 -3.80 -7.90 11.64
C LEU A 31 -3.89 -7.49 10.17
N VAL A 32 -3.34 -6.32 9.84
CA VAL A 32 -3.21 -5.90 8.46
C VAL A 32 -2.28 -6.97 7.92
N ALA A 33 -2.86 -7.94 7.22
CA ALA A 33 -2.13 -8.88 6.41
C ALA A 33 -1.15 -8.03 5.62
N ALA A 34 0.14 -8.22 5.88
CA ALA A 34 1.18 -7.57 5.10
C ALA A 34 0.93 -8.00 3.65
N PRO A 35 0.68 -7.08 2.71
CA PRO A 35 0.78 -7.46 1.32
C PRO A 35 2.28 -7.66 1.05
N GLY A 36 2.67 -8.88 0.68
CA GLY A 36 3.90 -9.10 -0.06
C GLY A 36 5.16 -9.49 0.71
N CYS A 37 5.09 -10.39 1.69
CA CYS A 37 6.17 -11.37 1.80
C CYS A 37 5.71 -12.60 1.00
N SER A 38 6.16 -12.70 -0.25
CA SER A 38 6.12 -13.96 -0.99
C SER A 38 7.02 -14.94 -0.26
N ASP A 39 6.40 -15.73 0.61
CA ASP A 39 7.02 -16.83 1.33
C ASP A 39 7.33 -17.95 0.33
N VAL A 40 8.62 -18.14 0.03
CA VAL A 40 9.10 -19.31 -0.72
C VAL A 40 9.18 -20.47 0.28
N ALA A 41 8.04 -21.01 0.71
CA ALA A 41 7.98 -22.28 1.43
C ALA A 41 6.55 -22.88 1.50
N GLY A 42 6.24 -23.75 0.54
CA GLY A 42 5.48 -25.00 0.73
C GLY A 42 4.05 -25.00 1.34
N GLY A 43 3.05 -25.24 0.48
CA GLY A 43 2.07 -26.33 0.70
C GLY A 43 0.65 -26.01 1.25
N GLU A 44 -0.29 -25.84 0.30
CA GLU A 44 -1.74 -26.22 0.30
C GLU A 44 -2.78 -25.40 1.11
N PRO A 45 -4.09 -25.42 0.73
CA PRO A 45 -4.66 -24.54 -0.29
C PRO A 45 -5.81 -23.70 0.30
N ALA A 46 -5.65 -22.38 0.36
CA ALA A 46 -6.70 -21.47 0.82
C ALA A 46 -7.48 -20.95 -0.39
N ALA A 47 -8.74 -21.41 -0.48
CA ALA A 47 -9.72 -21.08 -1.50
C ALA A 47 -9.73 -19.61 -1.95
N GLU A 48 -9.73 -19.44 -3.28
CA GLU A 48 -10.30 -18.30 -3.99
C GLU A 48 -9.60 -16.94 -3.79
N GLN A 49 -8.27 -16.94 -3.93
CA GLN A 49 -7.62 -15.76 -4.50
C GLN A 49 -8.13 -15.64 -5.94
N ALA A 50 -9.10 -14.75 -6.16
CA ALA A 50 -9.40 -14.27 -7.51
C ALA A 50 -8.05 -13.97 -8.17
N GLU A 51 -7.79 -14.65 -9.28
CA GLU A 51 -6.51 -14.69 -10.00
C GLU A 51 -6.10 -13.27 -10.43
N GLU A 52 -5.54 -12.50 -9.48
CA GLU A 52 -5.10 -11.14 -9.69
C GLU A 52 -3.79 -11.22 -10.47
N VAL A 53 -3.83 -10.70 -11.70
CA VAL A 53 -2.72 -10.80 -12.63
C VAL A 53 -1.58 -9.91 -12.13
N ASP A 54 -0.39 -10.48 -11.96
CA ASP A 54 0.81 -9.75 -11.57
C ASP A 54 1.16 -8.67 -12.62
N LEU A 55 1.24 -7.42 -12.14
CA LEU A 55 1.55 -6.25 -12.97
C LEU A 55 2.91 -6.39 -13.68
N GLY A 56 3.91 -6.92 -12.99
CA GLY A 56 5.25 -7.14 -13.53
C GLY A 56 5.25 -8.16 -14.66
N VAL A 57 4.47 -9.24 -14.52
CA VAL A 57 4.32 -10.26 -15.57
C VAL A 57 3.72 -9.67 -16.84
N VAL A 58 2.73 -8.78 -16.72
CA VAL A 58 2.11 -8.12 -17.89
C VAL A 58 3.11 -7.21 -18.62
N LEU A 59 3.91 -6.44 -17.87
CA LEU A 59 4.95 -5.58 -18.44
C LEU A 59 6.05 -6.40 -19.14
N GLU A 60 6.47 -7.51 -18.55
CA GLU A 60 7.50 -8.36 -19.15
C GLU A 60 6.98 -9.07 -20.40
N LEU A 61 5.72 -9.53 -20.42
CA LEU A 61 5.10 -10.07 -21.63
C LEU A 61 5.04 -9.04 -22.76
N LEU A 62 4.71 -7.78 -22.44
CA LEU A 62 4.77 -6.68 -23.40
C LEU A 62 6.20 -6.44 -23.89
N ALA A 63 7.18 -6.43 -22.97
CA ALA A 63 8.58 -6.23 -23.31
C ALA A 63 9.10 -7.35 -24.22
N VAL A 64 8.77 -8.62 -23.94
CA VAL A 64 9.08 -9.78 -24.79
C VAL A 64 8.45 -9.62 -26.17
N ALA A 65 7.14 -9.30 -26.25
CA ALA A 65 6.45 -9.13 -27.52
C ALA A 65 7.08 -8.01 -28.37
N LEU A 66 7.44 -6.88 -27.76
CA LEU A 66 8.07 -5.76 -28.45
C LEU A 66 9.51 -6.07 -28.87
N ARG A 67 10.30 -6.75 -28.03
CA ARG A 67 11.65 -7.22 -28.37
C ARG A 67 11.63 -8.22 -29.53
N ALA A 68 10.56 -9.01 -29.66
CA ALA A 68 10.32 -9.88 -30.81
C ALA A 68 9.94 -9.13 -32.11
N GLY A 69 9.84 -7.79 -32.06
CA GLY A 69 9.56 -6.95 -33.22
C GLY A 69 8.07 -6.77 -33.54
N THR A 70 7.17 -7.07 -32.59
CA THR A 70 5.74 -6.80 -32.80
C THR A 70 5.45 -5.29 -32.71
N SER A 71 4.42 -4.83 -33.44
CA SER A 71 3.94 -3.46 -33.31
C SER A 71 3.28 -3.25 -31.94
N LEU A 72 3.29 -2.01 -31.43
CA LEU A 72 2.70 -1.69 -30.12
C LEU A 72 1.23 -2.15 -29.96
N PRO A 73 0.32 -1.93 -30.93
CA PRO A 73 -1.05 -2.43 -30.85
C PRO A 73 -1.13 -3.96 -30.77
N ARG A 74 -0.29 -4.64 -31.55
CA ARG A 74 -0.23 -6.11 -31.59
C ARG A 74 0.33 -6.68 -30.29
N ALA A 75 1.36 -6.06 -29.73
CA ALA A 75 1.92 -6.44 -28.43
C ALA A 75 0.83 -6.36 -27.35
N ILE A 76 0.11 -5.23 -27.26
CA ILE A 76 -0.99 -5.05 -26.32
C ILE A 76 -2.08 -6.10 -26.52
N ARG A 77 -2.47 -6.39 -27.76
CA ARG A 77 -3.50 -7.40 -28.05
C ARG A 77 -3.06 -8.80 -27.65
N VAL A 78 -1.85 -9.22 -28.00
CA VAL A 78 -1.32 -10.56 -27.70
C VAL A 78 -1.12 -10.73 -26.20
N THR A 79 -0.60 -9.72 -25.49
CA THR A 79 -0.54 -9.77 -24.03
C THR A 79 -1.92 -9.90 -23.42
N GLY A 80 -2.92 -9.15 -23.92
CA GLY A 80 -4.29 -9.29 -23.47
C GLY A 80 -4.91 -10.69 -23.73
N GLN A 81 -4.49 -11.37 -24.81
CA GLN A 81 -4.90 -12.75 -25.09
C GLN A 81 -4.20 -13.78 -24.19
N ALA A 82 -3.00 -13.47 -23.71
CA ALA A 82 -2.24 -14.32 -22.79
C ALA A 82 -2.68 -14.15 -21.33
N VAL A 83 -3.22 -12.99 -20.97
CA VAL A 83 -3.72 -12.68 -19.64
C VAL A 83 -5.17 -13.14 -19.50
N ALA A 84 -5.47 -13.93 -18.46
CA ALA A 84 -6.83 -14.36 -18.17
C ALA A 84 -7.67 -13.23 -17.54
N GLY A 85 -9.00 -13.40 -17.56
CA GLY A 85 -9.93 -12.52 -16.85
C GLY A 85 -10.27 -11.20 -17.55
N ALA A 86 -10.87 -10.29 -16.79
CA ALA A 86 -11.42 -9.04 -17.31
C ALA A 86 -10.33 -8.12 -17.88
N ASP A 87 -9.16 -8.07 -17.25
CA ASP A 87 -8.05 -7.22 -17.67
C ASP A 87 -7.42 -7.66 -18.98
N GLY A 88 -7.20 -8.97 -19.16
CA GLY A 88 -6.74 -9.50 -20.45
C GLY A 88 -7.71 -9.18 -21.59
N ALA A 89 -9.01 -9.39 -21.35
CA ALA A 89 -10.04 -9.04 -22.33
C ALA A 89 -10.06 -7.54 -22.67
N ARG A 90 -9.80 -6.67 -21.69
CA ARG A 90 -9.70 -5.22 -21.87
C ARG A 90 -8.48 -4.82 -22.70
N LEU A 91 -7.30 -5.38 -22.39
CA LEU A 91 -6.07 -5.19 -23.16
C LEU A 91 -6.23 -5.68 -24.60
N ALA A 92 -6.83 -6.86 -24.79
CA ALA A 92 -7.08 -7.42 -26.11
C ALA A 92 -7.98 -6.49 -26.96
N ARG A 93 -9.04 -5.93 -26.36
CA ARG A 93 -9.92 -4.95 -27.01
C ARG A 93 -9.18 -3.66 -27.37
N ALA A 94 -8.39 -3.11 -26.45
CA ALA A 94 -7.62 -1.90 -26.69
C ALA A 94 -6.62 -2.08 -27.86
N GLY A 95 -5.87 -3.17 -27.85
CA GLY A 95 -4.94 -3.50 -28.93
C GLY A 95 -5.64 -3.69 -30.28
N THR A 96 -6.81 -4.35 -30.28
CA THR A 96 -7.63 -4.52 -31.50
C THR A 96 -8.15 -3.17 -32.01
N ALA A 97 -8.63 -2.29 -31.12
CA ALA A 97 -9.11 -0.96 -31.51
C ALA A 97 -8.01 -0.12 -32.14
N LEU A 98 -6.79 -0.16 -31.59
CA LEU A 98 -5.62 0.51 -32.15
C LEU A 98 -5.21 -0.09 -33.51
N GLU A 99 -5.27 -1.42 -33.68
CA GLU A 99 -5.04 -2.07 -34.98
C GLU A 99 -6.10 -1.65 -36.02
N LEU A 100 -7.33 -1.34 -35.60
CA LEU A 100 -8.41 -0.82 -36.45
C LEU A 100 -8.33 0.70 -36.71
N GLY A 101 -7.30 1.38 -36.18
CA GLY A 101 -7.07 2.80 -36.40
C GLY A 101 -7.78 3.74 -35.43
N ALA A 102 -8.33 3.23 -34.32
CA ALA A 102 -8.83 4.08 -33.24
C ALA A 102 -7.68 4.94 -32.67
N SER A 103 -8.02 6.14 -32.20
CA SER A 103 -7.07 6.95 -31.45
C SER A 103 -6.71 6.29 -30.12
N TRP A 104 -5.59 6.73 -29.50
CA TRP A 104 -5.17 6.24 -28.20
C TRP A 104 -6.29 6.35 -27.17
N ASP A 105 -6.89 7.53 -27.05
CA ASP A 105 -7.92 7.77 -26.06
C ASP A 105 -9.17 6.91 -26.32
N GLU A 106 -9.64 6.80 -27.56
CA GLU A 106 -10.79 5.94 -27.92
C GLU A 106 -10.56 4.46 -27.57
N ALA A 107 -9.35 3.93 -27.84
CA ALA A 107 -9.01 2.55 -27.55
C ALA A 107 -9.10 2.21 -26.05
N TRP A 108 -8.89 3.20 -25.17
CA TRP A 108 -8.95 3.03 -23.72
C TRP A 108 -10.26 3.54 -23.07
N HIS A 109 -11.13 4.25 -23.79
CA HIS A 109 -12.37 4.84 -23.24
C HIS A 109 -13.46 3.80 -22.91
N GLY A 110 -13.59 2.72 -23.71
CA GLY A 110 -14.60 1.67 -23.50
C GLY A 110 -14.26 0.62 -22.44
N LEU A 111 -13.12 0.76 -21.77
CA LEU A 111 -12.61 -0.22 -20.83
C LEU A 111 -13.15 -0.04 -19.41
N ALA A 112 -13.74 1.11 -19.08
CA ALA A 112 -14.35 1.37 -17.77
C ALA A 112 -15.76 0.73 -17.62
N ASP A 113 -16.41 0.38 -18.73
CA ASP A 113 -17.85 0.08 -18.75
C ASP A 113 -18.18 -1.42 -18.89
N THR A 114 -17.17 -2.30 -19.02
CA THR A 114 -17.40 -3.74 -19.29
C THR A 114 -17.69 -4.59 -18.04
N GLY A 115 -17.60 -4.00 -16.84
CA GLY A 115 -18.08 -4.61 -15.60
C GLY A 115 -19.58 -4.37 -15.40
N ALA A 116 -20.42 -5.15 -16.08
CA ALA A 116 -21.85 -5.36 -15.85
C ALA A 116 -22.68 -4.13 -15.36
N ARG A 117 -23.41 -3.47 -16.27
CA ARG A 117 -24.55 -2.57 -15.98
C ARG A 117 -24.35 -1.63 -14.78
N ALA A 118 -23.38 -0.73 -14.82
CA ALA A 118 -23.25 0.31 -13.80
C ALA A 118 -23.49 1.70 -14.41
N ARG A 119 -24.59 2.33 -13.98
CA ARG A 119 -24.89 3.74 -14.26
C ARG A 119 -23.71 4.64 -13.88
N PRO A 120 -23.50 5.78 -14.57
CA PRO A 120 -22.41 6.68 -14.27
C PRO A 120 -22.67 7.34 -12.91
N ARG A 121 -21.89 6.96 -11.89
CA ARG A 121 -21.85 7.68 -10.62
C ARG A 121 -20.52 8.42 -10.56
N LEU A 122 -20.61 9.76 -10.65
CA LEU A 122 -19.50 10.67 -10.30
C LEU A 122 -18.92 10.22 -8.95
N GLY A 123 -17.63 9.88 -8.94
CA GLY A 123 -16.89 9.60 -7.70
C GLY A 123 -16.50 8.15 -7.43
N ARG A 124 -16.60 7.22 -8.40
CA ARG A 124 -16.03 5.87 -8.20
C ARG A 124 -14.51 5.97 -8.14
N ARG A 125 -13.97 5.85 -6.92
CA ARG A 125 -12.58 5.42 -6.65
C ARG A 125 -12.22 4.37 -7.69
N ARG A 126 -11.17 4.62 -8.50
CA ARG A 126 -10.59 3.65 -9.46
C ARG A 126 -10.57 2.29 -8.73
N THR A 127 -11.42 1.36 -9.12
CA THR A 127 -11.51 0.04 -8.48
C THR A 127 -10.15 -0.62 -8.60
N ALA A 128 -9.72 -1.38 -7.57
CA ALA A 128 -8.44 -2.07 -7.59
C ALA A 128 -8.27 -2.90 -8.88
N ASP A 129 -9.38 -3.44 -9.37
CA ASP A 129 -9.59 -4.19 -10.61
C ASP A 129 -9.10 -3.52 -11.91
N ASP A 130 -8.74 -2.22 -11.89
CA ASP A 130 -8.33 -1.48 -13.10
C ASP A 130 -6.83 -1.17 -13.15
N ARG A 131 -6.04 -1.68 -12.20
CA ARG A 131 -4.62 -1.34 -12.05
C ARG A 131 -3.77 -1.75 -13.25
N VAL A 132 -3.95 -2.97 -13.75
CA VAL A 132 -3.18 -3.50 -14.89
C VAL A 132 -3.42 -2.66 -16.14
N VAL A 133 -4.69 -2.44 -16.48
CA VAL A 133 -5.10 -1.67 -17.66
C VAL A 133 -4.63 -0.21 -17.58
N ALA A 134 -4.75 0.41 -16.40
CA ALA A 134 -4.25 1.76 -16.16
C ALA A 134 -2.73 1.85 -16.33
N LEU A 135 -1.98 0.91 -15.75
CA LEU A 135 -0.52 0.88 -15.82
C LEU A 135 -0.05 0.77 -17.27
N VAL A 136 -0.59 -0.19 -18.04
CA VAL A 136 -0.21 -0.39 -19.44
C VAL A 136 -0.54 0.84 -20.28
N ARG A 137 -1.73 1.44 -20.09
CA ARG A 137 -2.12 2.68 -20.76
C ARG A 137 -1.15 3.82 -20.45
N ASP A 138 -0.90 4.06 -19.16
CA ASP A 138 -0.14 5.23 -18.73
C ASP A 138 1.35 5.08 -19.11
N CYS A 139 1.89 3.85 -19.04
CA CYS A 139 3.27 3.53 -19.44
C CYS A 139 3.49 3.65 -20.95
N LEU A 140 2.57 3.15 -21.78
CA LEU A 140 2.76 3.09 -23.23
C LEU A 140 2.27 4.34 -23.97
N ARG A 141 1.54 5.24 -23.31
CA ARG A 141 1.06 6.50 -23.93
C ARG A 141 2.19 7.32 -24.56
N PRO A 142 3.34 7.58 -23.89
CA PRO A 142 4.42 8.36 -24.50
C PRO A 142 5.05 7.65 -25.71
N ALA A 143 5.04 6.31 -25.73
CA ALA A 143 5.51 5.55 -26.88
C ALA A 143 4.61 5.76 -28.11
N TRP A 144 3.29 5.88 -27.88
CA TRP A 144 2.32 6.10 -28.95
C TRP A 144 2.23 7.55 -29.41
N VAL A 145 2.19 8.50 -28.46
CA VAL A 145 1.95 9.93 -28.74
C VAL A 145 3.24 10.62 -29.18
N ASP A 146 4.34 10.36 -28.47
CA ASP A 146 5.61 11.08 -28.64
C ASP A 146 6.68 10.23 -29.35
N GLY A 147 6.36 8.97 -29.70
CA GLY A 147 7.31 8.06 -30.33
C GLY A 147 8.45 7.60 -29.42
N ALA A 148 8.29 7.72 -28.10
CA ALA A 148 9.29 7.27 -27.13
C ALA A 148 9.54 5.76 -27.25
N ALA A 149 10.78 5.33 -26.99
CA ALA A 149 11.11 3.91 -27.02
C ALA A 149 10.34 3.15 -25.91
N PRO A 150 9.54 2.12 -26.23
CA PRO A 150 8.69 1.45 -25.24
C PRO A 150 9.47 0.56 -24.27
N GLY A 151 10.61 0.01 -24.67
CA GLY A 151 11.45 -0.83 -23.80
C GLY A 151 11.89 -0.11 -22.51
N PRO A 152 12.55 1.07 -22.60
CA PRO A 152 12.88 1.87 -21.43
C PRO A 152 11.69 2.27 -20.57
N LEU A 153 10.52 2.53 -21.17
CA LEU A 153 9.29 2.86 -20.43
C LEU A 153 8.79 1.67 -19.61
N LEU A 154 8.83 0.47 -20.18
CA LEU A 154 8.45 -0.77 -19.49
C LEU A 154 9.41 -1.08 -18.34
N HIS A 155 10.73 -1.00 -18.56
CA HIS A 155 11.71 -1.20 -17.49
C HIS A 155 11.61 -0.15 -16.37
N ALA A 156 11.33 1.11 -16.72
CA ALA A 156 11.09 2.14 -15.72
C ALA A 156 9.83 1.85 -14.90
N ALA A 157 8.77 1.34 -15.53
CA ALA A 157 7.55 0.93 -14.84
C ALA A 157 7.77 -0.28 -13.92
N GLU A 158 8.50 -1.31 -14.36
CA GLU A 158 8.89 -2.46 -13.53
C GLU A 158 9.75 -2.03 -12.33
N ALA A 159 10.77 -1.20 -12.56
CA ALA A 159 11.60 -0.66 -11.49
C ALA A 159 10.77 0.17 -10.49
N ARG A 160 9.74 0.88 -10.98
CA ARG A 160 8.83 1.63 -10.12
C ARG A 160 8.00 0.69 -9.24
N LEU A 161 7.46 -0.40 -9.79
CA LEU A 161 6.73 -1.40 -8.99
C LEU A 161 7.62 -1.98 -7.88
N ALA A 162 8.83 -2.40 -8.23
CA ALA A 162 9.78 -2.96 -7.25
C ALA A 162 10.14 -1.95 -6.14
N HIS A 163 10.27 -0.66 -6.49
CA HIS A 163 10.55 0.39 -5.52
C HIS A 163 9.36 0.68 -4.60
N ASP A 164 8.15 0.70 -5.15
CA ASP A 164 6.92 0.91 -4.38
C ASP A 164 6.72 -0.24 -3.37
N ASP A 165 7.02 -1.49 -3.77
CA ASP A 165 6.97 -2.67 -2.88
C ASP A 165 8.01 -2.58 -1.75
N ALA A 166 9.25 -2.21 -2.07
CA ALA A 166 10.30 -2.04 -1.07
C ALA A 166 9.95 -0.94 -0.06
N THR A 167 9.37 0.17 -0.53
CA THR A 167 8.94 1.28 0.31
C THR A 167 7.79 0.85 1.24
N ALA A 168 6.84 0.07 0.74
CA ALA A 168 5.74 -0.47 1.55
C ALA A 168 6.27 -1.36 2.69
N ALA A 169 7.27 -2.19 2.42
CA ALA A 169 7.92 -3.02 3.44
C ALA A 169 8.66 -2.18 4.50
N GLN A 170 9.37 -1.13 4.07
CA GLN A 170 10.05 -0.20 4.99
C GLN A 170 9.07 0.53 5.91
N VAL A 171 7.98 1.05 5.36
CA VAL A 171 6.92 1.72 6.14
C VAL A 171 6.27 0.76 7.14
N ALA A 172 6.12 -0.52 6.78
CA ALA A 172 5.64 -1.53 7.71
C ALA A 172 6.62 -1.76 8.88
N ALA A 173 7.92 -1.76 8.61
CA ALA A 173 8.97 -1.89 9.63
C ALA A 173 9.04 -0.67 10.56
N GLU A 174 8.98 0.55 10.04
CA GLU A 174 8.99 1.78 10.86
C GLU A 174 7.80 1.84 11.83
N ARG A 175 6.62 1.38 11.38
CA ARG A 175 5.42 1.30 12.22
C ARG A 175 5.57 0.33 13.40
N LEU A 176 6.44 -0.68 13.29
CA LEU A 176 6.75 -1.58 14.41
C LEU A 176 7.57 -0.86 15.48
N GLY A 177 8.56 -0.06 15.07
CA GLY A 177 9.36 0.76 15.99
C GLY A 177 8.49 1.71 16.81
N VAL A 178 7.56 2.42 16.15
CA VAL A 178 6.60 3.31 16.85
C VAL A 178 5.69 2.51 17.80
N ARG A 179 5.20 1.34 17.36
CA ARG A 179 4.37 0.47 18.22
C ARG A 179 5.11 -0.09 19.43
N LEU A 180 6.43 -0.22 19.39
CA LEU A 180 7.25 -0.71 20.50
C LEU A 180 7.68 0.41 21.44
N VAL A 181 7.98 1.60 20.94
CA VAL A 181 8.41 2.74 21.78
C VAL A 181 7.24 3.33 22.58
N VAL A 182 6.03 3.36 22.02
CA VAL A 182 4.83 3.88 22.72
C VAL A 182 4.55 3.18 24.06
N PRO A 183 4.47 1.84 24.17
CA PRO A 183 4.24 1.16 25.44
C PRO A 183 5.42 1.27 26.41
N LEU A 184 6.65 1.38 25.89
CA LEU A 184 7.84 1.50 26.71
C LEU A 184 7.95 2.89 27.33
N GLY A 185 7.65 3.94 26.55
CA GLY A 185 7.57 5.32 27.01
C GLY A 185 6.49 5.55 28.05
N THR A 186 5.30 4.95 27.88
CA THR A 186 4.22 5.04 28.87
C THR A 186 4.52 4.28 30.16
N CYS A 187 5.40 3.27 30.12
CA CYS A 187 5.86 2.55 31.31
C CYS A 187 7.02 3.29 32.04
N LEU A 188 7.98 3.85 31.30
CA LEU A 188 9.14 4.54 31.91
C LEU A 188 8.81 5.91 32.49
N LEU A 189 7.88 6.65 31.88
CA LEU A 189 7.52 8.00 32.31
C LEU A 189 7.05 8.07 33.77
N PRO A 190 6.13 7.22 34.26
CA PRO A 190 5.74 7.23 35.68
C PRO A 190 6.89 6.79 36.61
N ALA A 191 7.71 5.83 36.19
CA ALA A 191 8.86 5.38 37.00
C ALA A 191 9.89 6.50 37.19
N PHE A 192 10.19 7.27 36.14
CA PHE A 192 11.08 8.42 36.22
C PHE A 192 10.53 9.53 37.12
N ILE A 193 9.22 9.79 37.06
CA ILE A 193 8.58 10.81 37.91
C ILE A 193 8.72 10.42 39.40
N LEU A 194 8.39 9.18 39.74
CA LEU A 194 8.45 8.69 41.12
C LEU A 194 9.89 8.63 41.66
N MET A 195 10.84 8.17 40.83
CA MET A 195 12.20 7.93 41.28
C MET A 195 13.14 9.14 41.13
N GLY A 196 12.87 10.06 40.20
CA GLY A 196 13.75 11.18 39.88
C GLY A 196 13.16 12.55 40.20
N LEU A 197 11.96 12.86 39.70
CA LEU A 197 11.40 14.21 39.82
C LEU A 197 10.87 14.52 41.23
N VAL A 198 10.13 13.59 41.84
CA VAL A 198 9.53 13.78 43.16
C VAL A 198 10.58 14.07 44.24
N PRO A 199 11.70 13.31 44.36
CA PRO A 199 12.72 13.59 45.38
C PRO A 199 13.37 14.96 45.23
N VAL A 200 13.62 15.40 43.98
CA VAL A 200 14.26 16.69 43.69
C VAL A 200 13.34 17.86 44.06
N VAL A 201 12.06 17.78 43.70
CA VAL A 201 11.07 18.81 44.05
C VAL A 201 10.90 18.91 45.58
N VAL A 202 10.91 17.77 46.28
CA VAL A 202 10.86 17.75 47.74
C VAL A 202 12.10 18.44 48.34
N ALA A 203 13.31 18.11 47.89
CA ALA A 203 14.53 18.70 48.42
C ALA A 203 14.61 20.22 48.19
N LEU A 204 14.21 20.70 47.01
CA LEU A 204 14.17 22.13 46.71
C LEU A 204 13.07 22.87 47.48
N GLY A 205 11.90 22.26 47.63
CA GLY A 205 10.81 22.83 48.43
C GLY A 205 11.13 22.94 49.91
N GLN A 206 11.96 22.04 50.44
CA GLN A 206 12.44 22.09 51.82
C GLN A 206 13.53 23.13 52.08
N GLY A 207 14.29 23.53 51.06
CA GLY A 207 15.33 24.56 51.18
C GLY A 207 14.82 26.01 51.06
N LEU A 208 13.56 26.20 50.65
CA LEU A 208 12.90 27.49 50.45
C LEU A 208 11.90 27.87 51.56
N LEU A 209 11.64 26.96 52.51
CA LEU A 209 10.80 27.15 53.70
C LEU A 209 11.67 27.28 54.95
#